data_AF-A0A2H4VJ21-F1
#
_entry.id   AF-A0A2H4VJ21-F1
#
_cell.length_a   1.000
_cell.length_b   1.000
_cell.length_c   1.000
_cell.angle_alpha   90.00
_cell.angle_beta   90.00
_cell.angle_gamma   90.00
#
_symmetry.space_group_name_H-M   'P 1'
#
loop_
_entity.id
_entity.type
_entity.pdbx_description
1 polymer ?
#
loop_
_entity_poly.entity_id
_entity_poly.type
_entity_poly.pdbx_seq_one_letter_code
_entity_poly.pdbx_strand_id
1 'polypeptide(L)'
;MFKPKAILIGTLITILLVFILELIFGPWGGFLGLFLGGLVSLYIMEADYMDGIIHGAIIGFLTGMVFDILIILVASFNGISLGLYLTGGGLLTLLVALIVYAVLSGIGAAAGIYLKGMLKTQSKTGLRG
;
A
#
# COMPACT_ATOMS: atom_id res chain seq x y z
N MET A 1 -13.66 13.45 0.90
CA MET A 1 -13.82 13.84 -0.52
C MET A 1 -12.78 13.11 -1.36
N PHE A 2 -13.17 12.39 -2.42
CA PHE A 2 -12.25 11.59 -3.24
C PHE A 2 -11.21 12.48 -3.95
N LYS A 3 -9.90 12.22 -3.74
CA LYS A 3 -8.80 13.00 -4.34
C LYS A 3 -7.97 12.14 -5.31
N PRO A 4 -8.38 12.00 -6.59
CA PRO A 4 -7.76 11.06 -7.55
C PRO A 4 -6.24 11.28 -7.75
N LYS A 5 -5.82 12.54 -7.90
CA LYS A 5 -4.39 12.88 -8.10
C LYS A 5 -3.53 12.37 -6.94
N ALA A 6 -4.06 12.49 -5.74
CA ALA A 6 -3.35 12.16 -4.53
C ALA A 6 -3.28 10.63 -4.33
N ILE A 7 -4.34 9.90 -4.72
CA ILE A 7 -4.36 8.43 -4.79
C ILE A 7 -3.30 7.95 -5.80
N LEU A 8 -3.24 8.56 -6.98
CA LEU A 8 -2.27 8.19 -8.01
C LEU A 8 -0.83 8.33 -7.50
N ILE A 9 -0.50 9.49 -6.91
CA ILE A 9 0.83 9.74 -6.33
C ILE A 9 1.13 8.76 -5.20
N GLY A 10 0.18 8.54 -4.29
CA GLY A 10 0.33 7.57 -3.21
C GLY A 10 0.56 6.15 -3.70
N THR A 11 -0.13 5.75 -4.77
CA THR A 11 0.05 4.45 -5.43
C THR A 11 1.44 4.33 -6.03
N LEU A 12 1.92 5.34 -6.75
CA LEU A 12 3.27 5.34 -7.33
C LEU A 12 4.36 5.23 -6.25
N ILE A 13 4.23 6.00 -5.16
CA ILE A 13 5.17 5.94 -4.03
C ILE A 13 5.14 4.55 -3.38
N THR A 14 3.95 3.99 -3.16
CA THR A 14 3.78 2.68 -2.55
C THR A 14 4.38 1.59 -3.44
N ILE A 15 4.14 1.61 -4.75
CA ILE A 15 4.77 0.70 -5.72
C ILE A 15 6.29 0.76 -5.59
N LEU A 16 6.90 1.96 -5.60
CA LEU A 16 8.35 2.11 -5.47
C LEU A 16 8.88 1.55 -4.14
N LEU A 17 8.21 1.84 -3.02
CA LEU A 17 8.59 1.33 -1.71
C LEU A 17 8.50 -0.19 -1.62
N VAL A 18 7.41 -0.77 -2.13
CA VAL A 18 7.21 -2.22 -2.17
C VAL A 18 8.32 -2.86 -2.99
N PHE A 19 8.59 -2.37 -4.21
CA PHE A 19 9.66 -2.91 -5.06
C PHE A 19 11.04 -2.86 -4.40
N ILE A 20 11.41 -1.69 -3.84
CA ILE A 20 12.73 -1.52 -3.23
C ILE A 20 12.88 -2.42 -2.00
N LEU A 21 11.88 -2.46 -1.12
CA LEU A 21 11.96 -3.24 0.10
C LEU A 21 11.84 -4.73 -0.17
N GLU A 22 11.03 -5.14 -1.14
CA GLU A 22 10.94 -6.54 -1.55
C GLU A 22 12.25 -7.05 -2.15
N LEU A 23 12.96 -6.21 -2.92
CA LEU A 23 14.29 -6.55 -3.43
C LEU A 23 15.32 -6.78 -2.31
N ILE A 24 15.22 -6.01 -1.22
CA ILE A 24 16.19 -6.06 -0.10
C ILE A 24 15.85 -7.16 0.91
N PHE A 25 14.57 -7.31 1.25
CA PHE A 25 14.10 -8.17 2.35
C PHE A 25 13.19 -9.33 1.90
N GLY A 26 13.05 -9.54 0.58
CA GLY A 26 12.13 -10.53 0.02
C GLY A 26 10.66 -10.18 0.27
N PRO A 27 9.74 -11.17 0.26
CA PRO A 27 8.30 -10.92 0.37
C PRO A 27 7.88 -10.12 1.62
N TRP A 28 8.60 -10.29 2.73
CA TRP A 28 8.38 -9.52 3.97
C TRP A 28 8.67 -8.02 3.78
N GLY A 29 9.65 -7.69 2.95
CA GLY A 29 9.93 -6.33 2.52
C GLY A 29 8.78 -5.72 1.73
N GLY A 30 8.13 -6.49 0.86
CA GLY A 30 6.95 -6.03 0.11
C GLY A 30 5.79 -5.64 1.03
N PHE A 31 5.50 -6.47 2.04
CA PHE A 31 4.48 -6.15 3.05
C PHE A 31 4.83 -4.90 3.87
N LEU A 32 6.10 -4.76 4.26
CA LEU A 32 6.60 -3.54 4.91
C LEU A 32 6.46 -2.31 4.00
N GLY A 33 6.73 -2.46 2.71
CA GLY A 33 6.56 -1.40 1.72
C GLY A 33 5.11 -0.97 1.54
N LEU A 34 4.15 -1.89 1.58
CA LEU A 34 2.72 -1.57 1.56
C LEU A 34 2.32 -0.76 2.79
N PHE A 35 2.75 -1.19 3.97
CA PHE A 35 2.49 -0.47 5.22
C PHE A 35 3.10 0.93 5.21
N LEU A 36 4.39 1.04 4.85
CA LEU A 36 5.10 2.32 4.79
C LEU A 36 4.56 3.23 3.68
N GLY A 37 4.17 2.68 2.54
CA GLY A 37 3.53 3.44 1.45
C GLY A 37 2.18 4.00 1.88
N GLY A 38 1.36 3.22 2.59
CA GLY A 38 0.15 3.71 3.23
C GLY A 38 0.42 4.86 4.21
N LEU A 39 1.47 4.74 5.04
CA LEU A 39 1.89 5.78 5.99
C LEU A 39 2.35 7.07 5.29
N VAL A 40 3.23 6.96 4.30
CA VAL A 40 3.82 8.11 3.59
C VAL A 40 2.79 8.79 2.70
N SER A 41 1.99 8.01 1.97
CA SER A 41 0.96 8.53 1.07
C SER A 41 0.03 9.47 1.82
N LEU A 42 -0.36 9.14 3.05
CA LEU A 42 -1.29 9.97 3.79
C LEU A 42 -0.69 11.21 4.45
N TYR A 43 0.60 11.14 4.80
CA TYR A 43 1.31 12.33 5.27
C TYR A 43 1.20 13.47 4.26
N ILE A 44 1.23 13.12 2.95
CA ILE A 44 1.16 14.02 1.80
C ILE A 44 -0.27 14.49 1.49
N MET A 45 -1.30 13.68 1.75
CA MET A 45 -2.67 13.92 1.27
C MET A 45 -3.50 14.92 2.11
N GLU A 46 -3.01 15.29 3.29
CA GLU A 46 -3.72 16.12 4.29
C GLU A 46 -5.19 15.70 4.45
N ALA A 47 -5.42 14.39 4.54
CA ALA A 47 -6.75 13.81 4.68
C ALA A 47 -7.14 13.67 6.16
N ASP A 48 -8.44 13.77 6.43
CA ASP A 48 -9.03 13.42 7.73
C ASP A 48 -8.91 11.91 8.00
N TYR A 49 -9.10 11.47 9.25
CA TYR A 49 -8.80 10.10 9.66
C TYR A 49 -9.53 9.02 8.81
N MET A 50 -10.85 9.18 8.64
CA MET A 50 -11.67 8.23 7.88
C MET A 50 -11.36 8.27 6.38
N ASP A 51 -11.25 9.47 5.81
CA ASP A 51 -10.84 9.62 4.42
C ASP A 51 -9.45 8.98 4.22
N GLY A 52 -8.55 9.16 5.17
CA GLY A 52 -7.21 8.64 5.12
C GLY A 52 -7.15 7.13 4.98
N ILE A 53 -7.84 6.42 5.87
CA ILE A 53 -7.90 4.96 5.84
C ILE A 53 -8.45 4.44 4.51
N ILE A 54 -9.54 5.06 4.02
CA ILE A 54 -10.17 4.66 2.76
C ILE A 54 -9.21 4.86 1.59
N HIS A 55 -8.54 6.02 1.53
CA HIS A 55 -7.57 6.30 0.47
C HIS A 55 -6.37 5.34 0.56
N GLY A 56 -5.87 5.06 1.77
CA GLY A 56 -4.80 4.07 2.00
C GLY A 56 -5.19 2.67 1.52
N ALA A 57 -6.41 2.23 1.80
CA ALA A 57 -6.91 0.94 1.33
C ALA A 57 -7.01 0.88 -0.20
N ILE A 58 -7.49 1.94 -0.84
CA ILE A 58 -7.53 2.05 -2.31
C ILE A 58 -6.13 2.00 -2.90
N ILE A 59 -5.16 2.72 -2.30
CA ILE A 59 -3.75 2.69 -2.72
C ILE A 59 -3.17 1.28 -2.62
N GLY A 60 -3.44 0.57 -1.51
CA GLY A 60 -3.00 -0.80 -1.32
C GLY A 60 -3.61 -1.76 -2.33
N PHE A 61 -4.90 -1.62 -2.61
CA PHE A 61 -5.60 -2.39 -3.63
C PHE A 61 -5.01 -2.15 -5.03
N LEU A 62 -4.83 -0.89 -5.44
CA LEU A 62 -4.26 -0.55 -6.75
C LEU A 62 -2.81 -1.03 -6.89
N THR A 63 -2.00 -0.88 -5.84
CA THR A 63 -0.62 -1.38 -5.82
C THR A 63 -0.60 -2.90 -5.95
N GLY A 64 -1.49 -3.58 -5.21
CA GLY A 64 -1.68 -5.02 -5.26
C GLY A 64 -2.06 -5.52 -6.65
N MET A 65 -2.99 -4.84 -7.32
CA MET A 65 -3.38 -5.19 -8.70
C MET A 65 -2.18 -5.11 -9.65
N VAL A 66 -1.36 -4.06 -9.54
CA VAL A 66 -0.15 -3.92 -10.37
C VAL A 66 0.81 -5.08 -10.10
N PHE A 67 1.02 -5.43 -8.84
CA PHE A 67 1.90 -6.54 -8.45
C PHE A 67 1.40 -7.89 -8.97
N ASP A 68 0.12 -8.20 -8.79
CA ASP A 68 -0.49 -9.45 -9.25
C ASP A 68 -0.38 -9.56 -10.77
N ILE A 69 -0.62 -8.47 -11.51
CA ILE A 69 -0.44 -8.42 -12.97
C ILE A 69 1.01 -8.70 -13.36
N LEU A 70 1.98 -8.09 -12.66
CA LEU A 70 3.40 -8.29 -12.93
C LEU A 70 3.84 -9.73 -12.63
N ILE A 71 3.36 -10.32 -11.53
CA ILE A 71 3.63 -11.73 -11.19
C ILE A 71 3.12 -12.65 -12.30
N ILE A 72 1.87 -12.45 -12.76
CA ILE A 72 1.28 -13.25 -13.84
C ILE A 72 2.08 -13.09 -15.13
N LEU A 73 2.50 -11.86 -15.47
CA LEU A 73 3.33 -11.59 -16.65
C LEU A 73 4.68 -12.30 -16.57
N VAL A 74 5.41 -12.13 -15.47
CA VAL A 74 6.73 -12.77 -15.27
C VAL A 74 6.60 -14.28 -15.31
N ALA A 75 5.60 -14.86 -14.65
CA ALA A 75 5.36 -16.29 -14.69
C ALA A 75 5.08 -16.81 -16.11
N SER A 76 4.27 -16.06 -16.87
CA SER A 76 3.94 -16.41 -18.26
C SER A 76 5.18 -16.40 -19.16
N PHE A 77 6.09 -15.42 -18.99
CA PHE A 77 7.36 -15.39 -19.72
C PHE A 77 8.30 -16.56 -19.38
N ASN A 78 8.16 -17.14 -18.19
CA ASN A 78 8.93 -18.31 -17.74
C ASN A 78 8.25 -19.65 -18.11
N GLY A 79 7.22 -19.64 -18.96
CA GLY A 79 6.56 -20.85 -19.46
C GLY A 79 5.54 -21.47 -18.50
N ILE A 80 5.19 -20.78 -17.40
CA ILE A 80 4.11 -21.22 -16.51
C ILE A 80 2.78 -20.90 -17.20
N SER A 81 1.92 -21.91 -17.36
CA SER A 81 0.60 -21.74 -17.96
C SER A 81 -0.27 -20.80 -17.11
N LEU A 82 -0.86 -19.78 -17.75
CA LEU A 82 -1.89 -18.91 -17.17
C LEU A 82 -3.05 -19.72 -16.57
N GLY A 83 -3.36 -20.89 -17.15
CA GLY A 83 -4.37 -21.80 -16.64
C GLY A 83 -4.09 -22.27 -15.22
N LEU A 84 -2.83 -22.36 -14.80
CA LEU A 84 -2.43 -22.73 -13.43
C LEU A 84 -2.76 -21.64 -12.39
N TYR A 85 -2.79 -20.36 -12.81
CA TYR A 85 -3.22 -19.25 -11.96
C TYR A 85 -4.74 -19.13 -11.91
N LEU A 86 -5.42 -19.50 -13.00
CA LEU A 86 -6.88 -19.44 -13.10
C LEU A 86 -7.58 -20.67 -12.51
N THR A 87 -6.89 -21.81 -12.40
CA THR A 87 -7.43 -23.07 -11.86
C THR A 87 -6.64 -23.50 -10.61
N GLY A 88 -7.22 -24.34 -9.74
CA GLY A 88 -6.50 -24.85 -8.56
C GLY A 88 -6.34 -23.89 -7.38
N GLY A 89 -7.09 -22.78 -7.35
CA GLY A 89 -7.11 -21.85 -6.21
C GLY A 89 -6.26 -20.58 -6.40
N GLY A 90 -5.50 -20.45 -7.49
CA GLY A 90 -4.69 -19.25 -7.76
C GLY A 90 -5.50 -17.95 -7.77
N LEU A 91 -6.67 -17.93 -8.42
CA LEU A 91 -7.55 -16.75 -8.47
C LEU A 91 -8.05 -16.36 -7.06
N LEU A 92 -8.40 -17.35 -6.23
CA LEU A 92 -8.85 -17.13 -4.85
C LEU A 92 -7.70 -16.56 -4.00
N THR A 93 -6.48 -17.09 -4.16
CA THR A 93 -5.29 -16.59 -3.47
C THR A 93 -4.99 -15.15 -3.86
N LEU A 94 -5.07 -14.79 -5.14
CA LEU A 94 -4.87 -13.41 -5.61
C LEU A 94 -5.94 -12.46 -5.05
N LEU A 95 -7.22 -12.86 -5.06
CA LEU A 95 -8.28 -12.06 -4.46
C LEU A 95 -8.09 -11.85 -2.96
N VAL A 96 -7.66 -12.89 -2.22
CA VAL A 96 -7.34 -12.77 -0.80
C VAL A 96 -6.12 -11.87 -0.60
N ALA A 97 -5.09 -11.97 -1.45
CA ALA A 97 -3.92 -11.11 -1.40
C ALA A 97 -4.28 -9.63 -1.59
N LEU A 98 -5.15 -9.31 -2.56
CA LEU A 98 -5.65 -7.94 -2.75
C LEU A 98 -6.33 -7.37 -1.50
N ILE A 99 -7.12 -8.18 -0.79
CA ILE A 99 -7.72 -7.77 0.48
C ILE A 99 -6.64 -7.51 1.53
N VAL A 100 -5.65 -8.40 1.65
CA VAL A 100 -4.52 -8.22 2.58
C VAL A 100 -3.74 -6.95 2.27
N TYR A 101 -3.45 -6.66 1.00
CA TYR A 101 -2.75 -5.46 0.57
C TYR A 101 -3.53 -4.18 0.88
N ALA A 102 -4.84 -4.18 0.62
CA ALA A 102 -5.72 -3.07 0.96
C ALA A 102 -5.74 -2.82 2.48
N VAL A 103 -5.87 -3.88 3.28
CA VAL A 103 -5.88 -3.78 4.74
C VAL A 103 -4.54 -3.26 5.27
N LEU A 104 -3.41 -3.82 4.83
CA LEU A 104 -2.08 -3.40 5.27
C LEU A 104 -1.80 -1.92 4.98
N SER A 105 -2.08 -1.47 3.77
CA SER A 105 -1.92 -0.07 3.39
C SER A 105 -2.89 0.85 4.15
N GLY A 106 -4.13 0.39 4.39
CA GLY A 106 -5.10 1.10 5.23
C GLY A 106 -4.64 1.26 6.69
N ILE A 107 -4.04 0.22 7.28
CA ILE A 107 -3.45 0.28 8.63
C ILE A 107 -2.24 1.23 8.64
N GLY A 108 -1.39 1.17 7.62
CA GLY A 108 -0.26 2.10 7.45
C GLY A 108 -0.72 3.56 7.41
N ALA A 109 -1.78 3.83 6.64
CA ALA A 109 -2.41 5.15 6.58
C ALA A 109 -2.94 5.61 7.95
N ALA A 110 -3.65 4.74 8.69
CA ALA A 110 -4.14 5.04 10.04
C ALA A 110 -2.98 5.43 10.98
N ALA A 111 -1.90 4.66 10.96
CA ALA A 111 -0.70 4.93 11.74
C ALA A 111 -0.06 6.28 11.36
N GLY A 112 -0.01 6.61 10.06
CA GLY A 112 0.48 7.90 9.58
C GLY A 112 -0.31 9.11 10.12
N ILE A 113 -1.65 8.98 10.22
CA ILE A 113 -2.50 10.04 10.78
C ILE A 113 -2.22 10.22 12.27
N TYR A 114 -2.15 9.10 13.00
CA TYR A 114 -1.87 9.10 14.43
C TYR A 114 -0.52 9.77 14.73
N LEU A 115 0.54 9.39 14.00
CA LEU A 115 1.88 9.99 14.11
C LEU A 115 1.86 11.49 13.82
N LYS A 116 1.18 11.93 12.75
CA LYS A 116 1.03 13.35 12.41
C LYS A 116 0.34 14.13 13.53
N GLY A 117 -0.66 13.54 14.18
CA GLY A 117 -1.32 14.10 15.35
C GLY A 117 -0.38 14.29 16.55
N MET A 118 0.41 13.26 16.87
CA MET A 118 1.41 13.34 17.95
C MET A 118 2.45 14.44 17.71
N LEU A 119 2.98 14.52 16.49
CA LEU A 119 3.99 15.52 16.11
C LEU A 119 3.46 16.96 16.18
N LYS A 120 2.21 17.18 15.74
CA LYS A 120 1.56 18.51 15.87
C LYS A 120 1.38 18.93 17.33
N THR A 121 1.07 17.99 18.22
CA THR A 121 0.90 18.28 19.66
C THR A 121 2.24 18.65 20.30
N GLN A 122 3.31 17.89 20.02
CA GLN A 122 4.67 18.16 20.50
C GLN A 122 5.18 19.56 20.07
N SER A 123 4.95 19.94 18.82
CA SER A 123 5.31 21.28 18.29
C SER A 123 4.63 22.42 19.06
N LYS A 124 3.37 22.25 19.49
CA LYS A 124 2.65 23.28 20.25
C LYS A 124 3.13 23.39 21.70
N THR A 125 3.61 22.31 22.29
CA THR A 125 4.15 22.31 23.66
C THR A 125 5.61 22.74 23.74
N GLY A 126 6.38 22.60 22.66
CA GLY A 126 7.80 23.00 22.59
C GLY A 126 8.06 24.51 22.44
N LEU A 127 7.03 25.33 22.19
CA LEU A 127 7.12 26.81 22.16
C LEU A 127 6.86 27.47 23.53
N ARG A 128 6.89 26.69 24.62
CA ARG A 128 6.74 27.16 26.00
C ARG A 128 7.97 26.91 26.89
N GLY A 129 9.10 26.52 26.29
CA GLY A 129 10.39 26.39 26.97
C GLY A 129 11.26 27.62 26.73
#